data_AF-A0A6L9F2A9-F1
#
_entry.id   AF-A0A6L9F2A9-F1
#
_cell.length_a   1.000
_cell.length_b   1.000
_cell.length_c   1.000
_cell.angle_alpha   90.00
_cell.angle_beta   90.00
_cell.angle_gamma   90.00
#
_symmetry.space_group_name_H-M   'P 1'
#
loop_
_entity.id
_entity.type
_entity.pdbx_description
1 polymer ?
#
loop_
_entity_poly.entity_id
_entity_poly.type
_entity_poly.pdbx_seq_one_letter_code
_entity_poly.pdbx_strand_id
1 'polypeptide(L)'
;MKNLFFLLFFGLISYKSQYSKLNENSNCLDTYSSQVLAEGLIKFEKELEKKYSGLKKEKQYIVFLKDFIDKKLPPSFFQNPDLKSINKKIKKLNIWVYNKDSDDFKIEEIRLDESEPEESGEFLSLNKSFQSCLIQKISNKGIKNFLTLKIKVPDINPFLSVKFIRDGINEKDLENKQNRLAIALGVYYEFGINL
;
A
#
# COMPACT_ATOMS: atom_id res chain seq x y z
N MET A 1 -56.04 -28.01 -0.28
CA MET A 1 -55.14 -28.14 0.89
C MET A 1 -53.89 -28.87 0.46
N LYS A 2 -52.71 -28.28 0.76
CA LYS A 2 -51.41 -28.94 1.03
C LYS A 2 -50.82 -29.86 -0.07
N ASN A 3 -49.59 -29.75 -0.55
CA ASN A 3 -48.42 -28.96 -0.20
C ASN A 3 -47.50 -28.90 -1.43
N LEU A 4 -46.98 -27.70 -1.74
CA LEU A 4 -45.77 -27.53 -2.55
C LEU A 4 -44.59 -28.12 -1.76
N PHE A 5 -43.85 -29.05 -2.35
CA PHE A 5 -42.46 -29.29 -1.96
C PHE A 5 -41.56 -28.60 -2.98
N PHE A 6 -41.22 -27.35 -2.67
CA PHE A 6 -40.20 -26.59 -3.37
C PHE A 6 -38.83 -27.18 -2.98
N LEU A 7 -38.22 -27.91 -3.90
CA LEU A 7 -36.83 -28.38 -3.78
C LEU A 7 -35.91 -27.15 -3.83
N LEU A 8 -35.54 -26.66 -2.64
CA LEU A 8 -34.43 -25.74 -2.44
C LEU A 8 -33.13 -26.46 -2.79
N PHE A 9 -32.77 -26.43 -4.07
CA PHE A 9 -31.38 -26.54 -4.50
C PHE A 9 -30.63 -25.33 -3.93
N PHE A 10 -30.16 -25.44 -2.70
CA PHE A 10 -29.07 -24.63 -2.20
C PHE A 10 -27.83 -24.99 -3.02
N GLY A 11 -27.71 -24.33 -4.17
CA GLY A 11 -26.45 -24.21 -4.88
C GLY A 11 -25.44 -23.61 -3.91
N LEU A 12 -24.61 -24.47 -3.34
CA LEU A 12 -23.32 -24.11 -2.79
C LEU A 12 -22.49 -23.57 -3.96
N ILE A 13 -22.74 -22.32 -4.32
CA ILE A 13 -21.80 -21.51 -5.09
C ILE A 13 -20.62 -21.33 -4.14
N SER A 14 -19.74 -22.32 -4.12
CA SER A 14 -18.37 -22.14 -3.67
C SER A 14 -17.82 -21.00 -4.51
N TYR A 15 -17.86 -19.81 -3.94
CA TYR A 15 -17.17 -18.65 -4.45
C TYR A 15 -15.67 -19.00 -4.36
N LYS A 16 -15.17 -19.72 -5.37
CA LYS A 16 -13.75 -19.76 -5.68
C LYS A 16 -13.41 -18.31 -5.96
N SER A 17 -13.00 -17.60 -4.91
CA SER A 17 -12.36 -16.29 -5.02
C SER A 17 -11.26 -16.47 -6.03
N GLN A 18 -11.53 -16.01 -7.25
CA GLN A 18 -10.59 -16.01 -8.35
C GLN A 18 -9.58 -14.92 -7.98
N TYR A 19 -8.66 -15.29 -7.09
CA TYR A 19 -7.46 -14.51 -6.82
C TYR A 19 -6.74 -14.46 -8.17
N SER A 20 -6.96 -13.38 -8.92
CA SER A 20 -6.12 -13.06 -10.06
C SER A 20 -4.71 -12.97 -9.51
N LYS A 21 -3.88 -14.00 -9.74
CA LYS A 21 -2.46 -13.94 -9.40
C LYS A 21 -1.94 -12.60 -9.94
N LEU A 22 -1.23 -11.84 -9.11
CA LEU A 22 -0.42 -10.73 -9.62
C LEU A 22 0.46 -11.36 -10.70
N ASN A 23 0.18 -11.05 -11.98
CA ASN A 23 0.68 -11.75 -13.18
C ASN A 23 1.85 -12.72 -12.94
N GLU A 24 1.62 -14.01 -13.23
CA GLU A 24 2.58 -15.12 -13.04
C GLU A 24 3.95 -14.92 -13.71
N ASN A 25 4.11 -13.92 -14.57
CA ASN A 25 5.38 -13.58 -15.25
C ASN A 25 6.20 -12.51 -14.50
N SER A 26 6.06 -12.40 -13.18
CA SER A 26 6.88 -11.48 -12.36
C SER A 26 7.59 -12.23 -11.24
N ASN A 27 8.86 -12.57 -11.45
CA ASN A 27 9.80 -13.16 -10.48
C ASN A 27 10.08 -12.25 -9.25
N CYS A 28 9.24 -11.27 -8.94
CA CYS A 28 9.44 -10.35 -7.81
C CYS A 28 9.07 -10.99 -6.47
N LEU A 29 8.22 -12.01 -6.47
CA LEU A 29 7.60 -12.57 -5.28
C LEU A 29 7.44 -14.07 -5.43
N ASP A 30 7.60 -14.79 -4.31
CA ASP A 30 7.12 -16.15 -4.20
C ASP A 30 5.58 -16.21 -4.23
N THR A 31 5.05 -17.42 -4.44
CA THR A 31 3.60 -17.65 -4.55
C THR A 31 2.83 -17.19 -3.32
N TYR A 32 3.35 -17.42 -2.12
CA TYR A 32 2.68 -17.06 -0.87
C TYR A 32 2.60 -15.54 -0.73
N SER A 33 3.73 -14.84 -0.92
CA SER A 33 3.81 -13.39 -0.91
C SER A 33 2.86 -12.77 -1.94
N SER A 34 2.82 -13.31 -3.15
CA SER A 34 1.89 -12.85 -4.20
C SER A 34 0.42 -12.99 -3.79
N GLN A 35 0.03 -14.10 -3.15
CA GLN A 35 -1.33 -14.31 -2.66
C GLN A 35 -1.71 -13.33 -1.52
N VAL A 36 -0.83 -13.17 -0.53
CA VAL A 36 -1.04 -12.23 0.58
C VAL A 36 -1.20 -10.80 0.07
N LEU A 37 -0.36 -10.38 -0.88
CA LEU A 37 -0.45 -9.04 -1.46
C LEU A 37 -1.70 -8.84 -2.32
N ALA A 38 -2.15 -9.87 -3.04
CA ALA A 38 -3.41 -9.80 -3.77
C ALA A 38 -4.63 -9.68 -2.82
N GLU A 39 -4.63 -10.44 -1.71
CA GLU A 39 -5.65 -10.31 -0.66
C GLU A 39 -5.59 -8.91 -0.03
N GLY A 40 -4.40 -8.41 0.29
CA GLY A 40 -4.16 -7.07 0.81
C GLY A 40 -4.68 -5.97 -0.10
N LEU A 41 -4.44 -6.07 -1.41
CA LEU A 41 -4.93 -5.09 -2.37
C LEU A 41 -6.47 -5.04 -2.39
N ILE A 42 -7.13 -6.20 -2.40
CA ILE A 42 -8.60 -6.28 -2.35
C ILE A 42 -9.14 -5.63 -1.07
N LYS A 43 -8.48 -5.86 0.07
CA LYS A 43 -8.90 -5.30 1.36
C LYS A 43 -8.73 -3.78 1.41
N PHE A 44 -7.61 -3.27 0.91
CA PHE A 44 -7.40 -1.83 0.76
C PHE A 44 -8.43 -1.20 -0.18
N GLU A 45 -8.71 -1.81 -1.34
CA GLU A 45 -9.72 -1.32 -2.28
C GLU A 45 -11.13 -1.28 -1.67
N LYS A 46 -11.46 -2.21 -0.76
CA LYS A 46 -12.71 -2.14 0.00
C LYS A 46 -12.76 -0.98 0.99
N GLU A 47 -11.64 -0.63 1.62
CA GLU A 47 -11.59 0.56 2.49
C GLU A 47 -11.73 1.86 1.69
N LEU A 48 -11.13 1.91 0.49
CA LEU A 48 -11.36 3.00 -0.45
C LEU A 48 -12.84 3.10 -0.85
N GLU A 49 -13.47 1.98 -1.18
CA GLU A 49 -14.88 1.93 -1.56
C GLU A 49 -15.80 2.41 -0.43
N LYS A 50 -15.53 2.00 0.82
CA LYS A 50 -16.28 2.48 2.00
C LYS A 50 -16.10 3.98 2.21
N LYS A 51 -14.87 4.49 2.11
CA LYS A 51 -14.56 5.91 2.39
C LYS A 51 -15.04 6.85 1.27
N TYR A 52 -14.96 6.39 0.02
CA TYR A 52 -15.23 7.18 -1.18
C TYR A 52 -16.36 6.56 -2.01
N SER A 53 -17.43 6.15 -1.33
CA SER A 53 -18.58 5.47 -1.94
C SER A 53 -19.17 6.27 -3.10
N GLY A 54 -19.56 5.58 -4.18
CA GLY A 54 -20.14 6.21 -5.36
C GLY A 54 -19.13 6.68 -6.40
N LEU A 55 -17.83 6.70 -6.08
CA LEU A 55 -16.77 6.91 -7.07
C LEU A 55 -16.37 5.60 -7.75
N LYS A 56 -15.94 5.69 -9.02
CA LYS A 56 -15.22 4.59 -9.68
C LYS A 56 -13.90 4.33 -8.95
N LYS A 57 -13.47 3.07 -8.90
CA LYS A 57 -12.24 2.62 -8.22
C LYS A 57 -11.04 3.50 -8.52
N GLU A 58 -10.77 3.79 -9.79
CA GLU A 58 -9.64 4.60 -10.23
C GLU A 58 -9.69 6.02 -9.63
N LYS A 59 -10.89 6.63 -9.58
CA LYS A 59 -11.09 7.92 -8.91
C LYS A 59 -10.90 7.86 -7.40
N GLN A 60 -11.28 6.75 -6.76
CA GLN A 60 -11.06 6.56 -5.32
C GLN A 60 -9.56 6.63 -4.97
N TYR A 61 -8.69 6.05 -5.80
CA TYR A 61 -7.24 6.15 -5.63
C TYR A 61 -6.73 7.59 -5.76
N ILE A 62 -7.21 8.35 -6.75
CA ILE A 62 -6.80 9.75 -6.95
C ILE A 62 -7.19 10.60 -5.75
N VAL A 63 -8.43 10.44 -5.26
CA VAL A 63 -8.91 11.16 -4.07
C VAL A 63 -8.14 10.73 -2.82
N PHE A 64 -7.88 9.43 -2.65
CA PHE A 64 -7.04 8.92 -1.57
C PHE A 64 -5.65 9.54 -1.54
N LEU A 65 -4.95 9.61 -2.67
CA LEU A 65 -3.62 10.21 -2.75
C LEU A 65 -3.66 11.70 -2.38
N LYS A 66 -4.70 12.42 -2.81
CA LYS A 66 -4.92 13.82 -2.45
C LYS A 66 -5.16 13.97 -0.94
N ASP A 67 -6.10 13.22 -0.38
CA ASP A 67 -6.44 13.28 1.04
C ASP A 67 -5.27 12.83 1.94
N PHE A 68 -4.43 11.91 1.45
CA PHE A 68 -3.18 11.53 2.09
C PHE A 68 -2.21 12.72 2.16
N ILE A 69 -1.91 13.36 1.02
CA ILE A 69 -1.01 14.53 0.95
C ILE A 69 -1.56 15.69 1.79
N ASP A 70 -2.87 15.93 1.75
CA ASP A 70 -3.56 16.98 2.49
C ASP A 70 -3.76 16.64 4.00
N LYS A 71 -3.28 15.47 4.46
CA LYS A 71 -3.41 14.99 5.84
C LYS A 71 -4.87 14.92 6.35
N LYS A 72 -5.81 14.56 5.47
CA LYS A 72 -7.24 14.45 5.77
C LYS A 72 -7.68 13.05 6.21
N LEU A 73 -6.76 12.09 6.20
CA LEU A 73 -7.01 10.71 6.60
C LEU A 73 -6.65 10.51 8.08
N PRO A 74 -7.59 10.06 8.94
CA PRO A 74 -7.28 9.78 10.33
C PRO A 74 -6.41 8.51 10.44
N PRO A 75 -5.60 8.35 11.51
CA PRO A 75 -4.81 7.13 11.75
C PRO A 75 -5.65 5.84 11.72
N SER A 76 -6.90 5.90 12.17
CA SER A 76 -7.85 4.78 12.16
C SER A 76 -8.17 4.25 10.76
N PHE A 77 -7.97 5.05 9.70
CA PHE A 77 -8.10 4.60 8.32
C PHE A 77 -7.02 3.57 7.96
N PHE A 78 -5.79 3.75 8.46
CA PHE A 78 -4.65 2.86 8.17
C PHE A 78 -4.56 1.69 9.15
N GLN A 79 -5.02 1.89 10.37
CA GLN A 79 -4.98 0.90 11.45
C GLN A 79 -6.35 0.21 11.67
N ASN A 80 -7.15 0.02 10.61
CA ASN A 80 -8.48 -0.59 10.71
C ASN A 80 -8.41 -1.99 11.37
N PRO A 81 -9.08 -2.22 12.52
CA PRO A 81 -9.11 -3.51 13.21
C PRO A 81 -9.60 -4.68 12.37
N ASP A 82 -10.53 -4.45 11.43
CA ASP A 82 -11.07 -5.47 10.52
C ASP A 82 -9.99 -6.04 9.59
N LEU A 83 -8.90 -5.28 9.41
CA LEU A 83 -7.76 -5.65 8.57
C LEU A 83 -6.57 -6.18 9.37
N LYS A 84 -6.68 -6.32 10.70
CA LYS A 84 -5.57 -6.75 11.57
C LYS A 84 -4.89 -8.05 11.10
N SER A 85 -5.68 -9.02 10.66
CA SER A 85 -5.15 -10.31 10.18
C SER A 85 -4.31 -10.14 8.91
N ILE A 86 -4.81 -9.39 7.92
CA ILE A 86 -4.09 -9.18 6.66
C ILE A 86 -2.88 -8.25 6.85
N ASN A 87 -3.01 -7.20 7.68
CA ASN A 87 -1.91 -6.31 8.03
C ASN A 87 -0.74 -7.09 8.67
N LYS A 88 -1.06 -8.05 9.57
CA LYS A 88 -0.05 -8.92 10.20
C LYS A 88 0.63 -9.84 9.18
N LYS A 89 -0.11 -10.40 8.21
CA LYS A 89 0.49 -11.22 7.14
C LYS A 89 1.42 -10.36 6.27
N ILE A 90 0.97 -9.18 5.85
CA ILE A 90 1.74 -8.25 5.01
C ILE A 90 3.03 -7.83 5.72
N LYS A 91 2.96 -7.39 6.99
CA LYS A 91 4.15 -6.98 7.77
C LYS A 91 5.20 -8.09 7.92
N LYS A 92 4.80 -9.37 7.81
CA LYS A 92 5.70 -10.53 7.91
C LYS A 92 6.33 -10.96 6.59
N LEU A 93 5.93 -10.37 5.47
CA LEU A 93 6.51 -10.71 4.17
C LEU A 93 7.98 -10.27 4.09
N ASN A 94 8.80 -11.02 3.36
CA ASN A 94 10.20 -10.68 3.10
C ASN A 94 10.34 -9.61 2.00
N ILE A 95 9.56 -8.54 2.12
CA ILE A 95 9.57 -7.38 1.21
C ILE A 95 9.92 -6.09 1.97
N TRP A 96 10.13 -6.19 3.28
CA TRP A 96 10.38 -5.08 4.18
C TRP A 96 11.82 -5.11 4.70
N VAL A 97 12.34 -3.94 5.08
CA VAL A 97 13.62 -3.78 5.77
C VAL A 97 13.44 -2.72 6.85
N TYR A 98 14.05 -2.94 8.01
CA TYR A 98 14.18 -1.90 9.02
C TYR A 98 15.34 -1.00 8.62
N ASN A 99 15.05 0.28 8.45
CA ASN A 99 16.10 1.28 8.34
C ASN A 99 16.32 1.85 9.73
N LYS A 100 17.60 1.98 10.08
CA LYS A 100 18.00 2.86 11.18
C LYS A 100 18.20 4.22 10.56
N ASP A 101 17.77 5.27 11.24
CA ASP A 101 18.20 6.61 10.88
C ASP A 101 19.72 6.59 10.93
N SER A 102 20.35 6.73 9.78
CA SER A 102 21.78 6.90 9.73
C SER A 102 22.06 8.33 10.19
N ASP A 103 22.67 8.50 11.35
CA ASP A 103 23.26 9.75 11.87
C ASP A 103 24.35 10.36 10.94
N ASP A 104 24.39 9.99 9.66
CA ASP A 104 25.42 10.40 8.69
C ASP A 104 25.13 11.74 8.00
N PHE A 105 24.04 12.42 8.36
CA PHE A 105 23.88 13.86 8.09
C PHE A 105 23.99 14.66 9.39
N LYS A 106 25.20 14.73 9.95
CA LYS A 106 25.59 15.86 10.79
C LYS A 106 25.66 17.12 9.93
N ILE A 107 24.50 17.70 9.65
CA ILE A 107 24.45 19.15 9.51
C ILE A 107 24.76 19.66 10.92
N GLU A 108 25.85 20.42 11.08
CA GLU A 108 26.08 21.22 12.29
C GLU A 108 24.91 22.21 12.43
N GLU A 109 23.80 21.75 12.98
CA GLU A 109 22.80 22.63 13.55
C GLU A 109 23.43 23.24 14.80
N ILE A 110 23.69 24.54 14.71
CA ILE A 110 23.95 25.41 15.86
C ILE A 110 22.72 25.28 16.76
N ARG A 111 22.81 24.42 17.77
CA ARG A 111 21.76 24.21 18.77
C ARG A 111 21.57 25.47 19.60
N LEU A 112 20.44 26.13 19.40
CA LEU A 112 19.83 27.06 20.36
C LEU A 112 18.52 26.45 20.84
N ASP A 113 18.58 25.27 21.46
CA ASP A 113 17.72 24.90 22.58
C ASP A 113 18.10 23.51 23.11
N GLU A 114 18.12 23.38 24.43
CA GLU A 114 18.27 22.11 25.15
C GLU A 114 16.92 21.38 25.17
N SER A 115 16.56 20.72 24.07
CA SER A 115 15.59 19.63 24.12
C SER A 115 16.30 18.34 23.73
N GLU A 116 16.14 17.31 24.57
CA GLU A 116 16.71 15.97 24.42
C GLU A 116 16.53 15.44 22.99
N PRO A 117 17.53 14.74 22.41
CA PRO A 117 17.35 14.10 21.12
C PRO A 117 16.29 13.01 21.24
N GLU A 118 15.16 13.17 20.54
CA GLU A 118 14.18 12.11 20.35
C GLU A 118 14.91 10.87 19.80
N GLU A 119 14.73 9.71 20.47
CA GLU A 119 15.28 8.44 20.03
C GLU A 119 14.91 8.18 18.56
N SER A 120 15.93 8.06 17.71
CA SER A 120 15.78 7.77 16.28
C SER A 120 15.16 6.39 16.07
N GLY A 121 13.84 6.35 15.84
CA GLY A 121 13.05 5.14 15.77
C GLY A 121 13.32 4.32 14.51
N GLU A 122 13.54 3.01 14.66
CA GLU A 122 13.60 2.10 13.52
C GLU A 122 12.29 2.16 12.73
N PHE A 123 12.34 2.56 11.45
CA PHE A 123 11.17 2.57 10.57
C PHE A 123 11.26 1.49 9.49
N LEU A 124 10.11 0.95 9.10
CA LEU A 124 10.03 -0.13 8.12
C LEU A 124 9.77 0.45 6.72
N SER A 125 10.61 0.10 5.74
CA SER A 125 10.37 0.45 4.33
C SER A 125 10.37 -0.80 3.45
N LEU A 126 9.82 -0.68 2.24
CA LEU A 126 10.02 -1.74 1.24
C LEU A 126 11.52 -1.93 0.95
N ASN A 127 11.98 -3.17 0.83
CA ASN A 127 13.39 -3.44 0.54
C ASN A 127 13.75 -3.08 -0.91
N LYS A 128 15.01 -2.71 -1.13
CA LYS A 128 15.50 -2.24 -2.44
C LYS A 128 15.28 -3.24 -3.57
N SER A 129 15.46 -4.54 -3.30
CA SER A 129 15.29 -5.60 -4.30
C SER A 129 13.85 -5.64 -4.83
N PHE A 130 12.89 -5.66 -3.92
CA PHE A 130 11.47 -5.67 -4.26
C PHE A 130 11.03 -4.38 -4.95
N GLN A 131 11.44 -3.21 -4.44
CA GLN A 131 11.16 -1.93 -5.09
C GLN A 131 11.72 -1.87 -6.52
N SER A 132 12.96 -2.32 -6.73
CA SER A 132 13.59 -2.38 -8.06
C SER A 132 12.82 -3.29 -9.01
N CYS A 133 12.34 -4.43 -8.50
CA CYS A 133 11.52 -5.35 -9.30
C CYS A 133 10.17 -4.72 -9.69
N LEU A 134 9.50 -4.03 -8.76
CA LEU A 134 8.26 -3.30 -9.05
C LEU A 134 8.48 -2.21 -10.11
N ILE A 135 9.57 -1.44 -10.03
CA ILE A 135 9.91 -0.39 -11.01
C ILE A 135 9.98 -0.94 -12.43
N GLN A 136 10.49 -2.16 -12.62
CA GLN A 136 10.55 -2.80 -13.93
C GLN A 136 9.17 -3.22 -14.49
N LYS A 137 8.18 -3.42 -13.61
CA LYS A 137 6.82 -3.88 -13.99
C LYS A 137 5.81 -2.74 -14.12
N ILE A 138 6.13 -1.58 -13.55
CA ILE A 138 5.32 -0.37 -13.61
C ILE A 138 5.63 0.38 -14.90
N SER A 139 4.62 0.92 -15.56
CA SER A 139 4.80 1.79 -16.73
C SER A 139 4.76 3.28 -16.34
N ASN A 140 3.97 3.63 -15.32
CA ASN A 140 3.76 5.01 -14.92
C ASN A 140 5.03 5.66 -14.32
N LYS A 141 5.44 6.80 -14.89
CA LYS A 141 6.66 7.52 -14.49
C LYS A 141 6.58 8.08 -13.06
N GLY A 142 5.42 8.55 -12.62
CA GLY A 142 5.21 9.08 -11.27
C GLY A 142 5.47 8.04 -10.19
N ILE A 143 4.91 6.84 -10.36
CA ILE A 143 5.13 5.72 -9.43
C ILE A 143 6.59 5.24 -9.47
N LYS A 144 7.22 5.18 -10.66
CA LYS A 144 8.67 4.85 -10.75
C LYS A 144 9.52 5.83 -9.98
N ASN A 145 9.25 7.14 -10.13
CA ASN A 145 9.98 8.19 -9.43
C ASN A 145 9.79 8.08 -7.92
N PHE A 146 8.57 7.83 -7.46
CA PHE A 146 8.27 7.55 -6.06
C PHE A 146 9.09 6.39 -5.50
N LEU A 147 9.07 5.22 -6.14
CA LEU A 147 9.84 4.05 -5.69
C LEU A 147 11.36 4.30 -5.77
N THR A 148 11.83 4.98 -6.81
CA THR A 148 13.25 5.31 -6.96
C THR A 148 13.72 6.25 -5.85
N LEU A 149 12.88 7.22 -5.48
CA LEU A 149 13.18 8.14 -4.40
C LEU A 149 13.25 7.43 -3.05
N LYS A 150 12.30 6.53 -2.77
CA LYS A 150 12.31 5.71 -1.54
C LYS A 150 13.47 4.72 -1.47
N ILE A 151 14.03 4.29 -2.59
CA ILE A 151 15.30 3.53 -2.60
C ILE A 151 16.48 4.43 -2.18
N LYS A 152 16.49 5.70 -2.58
CA LYS A 152 17.60 6.64 -2.34
C LYS A 152 17.53 7.30 -0.97
N VAL A 153 16.33 7.59 -0.51
CA VAL A 153 16.03 8.31 0.73
C VAL A 153 14.88 7.55 1.42
N PRO A 154 15.17 6.44 2.13
CA PRO A 154 14.15 5.57 2.69
C PRO A 154 13.25 6.27 3.73
N ASP A 155 13.83 7.21 4.47
CA ASP A 155 13.23 8.05 5.53
C ASP A 155 12.48 9.28 4.99
N ILE A 156 12.37 9.41 3.66
CA ILE A 156 11.73 10.58 3.06
C ILE A 156 10.29 10.75 3.58
N ASN A 157 9.95 11.99 3.93
CA ASN A 157 8.61 12.35 4.34
C ASN A 157 7.55 11.77 3.37
N PRO A 158 6.63 10.93 3.86
CA PRO A 158 5.71 10.20 3.00
C PRO A 158 4.76 11.13 2.24
N PHE A 159 4.38 12.27 2.81
CA PHE A 159 3.51 13.25 2.15
C PHE A 159 4.22 13.96 0.98
N LEU A 160 5.55 14.11 1.05
CA LEU A 160 6.34 14.67 -0.04
C LEU A 160 6.56 13.64 -1.16
N SER A 161 6.92 12.41 -0.82
CA SER A 161 7.19 11.38 -1.83
C SER A 161 5.93 11.01 -2.63
N VAL A 162 4.76 11.01 -2.02
CA VAL A 162 3.49 10.68 -2.69
C VAL A 162 3.10 11.72 -3.76
N LYS A 163 3.60 12.96 -3.70
CA LYS A 163 3.36 13.97 -4.75
C LYS A 163 3.82 13.50 -6.13
N PHE A 164 4.93 12.74 -6.21
CA PHE A 164 5.41 12.16 -7.47
C PHE A 164 4.38 11.25 -8.13
N ILE A 165 3.63 10.48 -7.33
CA ILE A 165 2.53 9.65 -7.85
C ILE A 165 1.40 10.57 -8.30
N ARG A 166 0.91 11.45 -7.41
CA ARG A 166 -0.27 12.28 -7.62
C ARG A 166 -0.16 13.15 -8.88
N ASP A 167 1.00 13.77 -9.12
CA ASP A 167 1.20 14.66 -10.26
C ASP A 167 1.38 13.89 -11.59
N GLY A 168 1.74 12.61 -11.52
CA GLY A 168 2.06 11.79 -12.70
C GLY A 168 1.02 10.71 -13.03
N ILE A 169 -0.03 10.54 -12.23
CA ILE A 169 -1.00 9.44 -12.38
C ILE A 169 -2.35 9.92 -12.93
N ASN A 170 -2.97 9.10 -13.77
CA ASN A 170 -4.33 9.28 -14.25
C ASN A 170 -5.17 8.00 -14.03
N GLU A 171 -6.47 8.06 -14.33
CA GLU A 171 -7.37 6.93 -14.15
C GLU A 171 -6.95 5.69 -14.98
N LYS A 172 -6.46 5.88 -16.21
CA LYS A 172 -6.02 4.78 -17.08
C LYS A 172 -4.82 4.04 -16.50
N ASP A 173 -3.87 4.76 -15.90
CA ASP A 173 -2.75 4.14 -15.19
C ASP A 173 -3.21 3.26 -14.02
N LEU A 174 -4.33 3.63 -13.40
CA LEU A 174 -4.92 2.92 -12.26
C LEU A 174 -5.76 1.71 -12.67
N GLU A 175 -5.99 1.47 -13.96
CA GLU A 175 -6.52 0.19 -14.46
C GLU A 175 -5.49 -0.95 -14.23
N ASN A 176 -4.19 -0.60 -14.24
CA ASN A 176 -3.10 -1.54 -14.01
C ASN A 176 -2.99 -1.93 -12.53
N LYS A 177 -3.13 -3.24 -12.26
CA LYS A 177 -3.06 -3.80 -10.90
C LYS A 177 -1.73 -3.53 -10.19
N GLN A 178 -0.61 -3.45 -10.90
CA GLN A 178 0.72 -3.29 -10.31
C GLN A 178 0.95 -1.85 -9.86
N ASN A 179 0.40 -0.89 -10.60
CA ASN A 179 0.37 0.51 -10.17
C ASN A 179 -0.44 0.65 -8.88
N ARG A 180 -1.63 0.04 -8.83
CA ARG A 180 -2.47 0.03 -7.62
C ARG A 180 -1.79 -0.66 -6.43
N LEU A 181 -1.12 -1.79 -6.66
CA LEU A 181 -0.37 -2.50 -5.62
C LEU A 181 0.78 -1.66 -5.05
N ALA A 182 1.54 -0.98 -5.91
CA ALA A 182 2.64 -0.12 -5.47
C ALA A 182 2.14 1.02 -4.59
N ILE A 183 0.99 1.62 -4.92
CA ILE A 183 0.33 2.63 -4.09
C ILE A 183 -0.13 2.04 -2.76
N ALA A 184 -0.83 0.90 -2.80
CA ALA A 184 -1.31 0.25 -1.57
C ALA A 184 -0.14 -0.07 -0.62
N LEU A 185 0.97 -0.59 -1.14
CA LEU A 185 2.13 -0.92 -0.31
C LEU A 185 2.89 0.30 0.19
N GLY A 186 3.33 1.17 -0.73
CA GLY A 186 4.22 2.27 -0.39
C GLY A 186 3.54 3.45 0.30
N VAL A 187 2.20 3.53 0.23
CA VAL A 187 1.41 4.63 0.81
C VAL A 187 0.52 4.14 1.94
N TYR A 188 -0.32 3.12 1.72
CA TYR A 188 -1.28 2.71 2.75
C TYR A 188 -0.64 1.80 3.81
N TYR A 189 -0.04 0.68 3.40
CA TYR A 189 0.49 -0.30 4.34
C TYR A 189 1.77 0.17 5.02
N GLU A 190 2.72 0.72 4.28
CA GLU A 190 3.98 1.21 4.88
C GLU A 190 3.72 2.33 5.87
N PHE A 191 2.89 3.33 5.51
CA PHE A 191 2.50 4.38 6.44
C PHE A 191 1.79 3.79 7.67
N GLY A 192 0.81 2.91 7.48
CA GLY A 192 0.07 2.30 8.58
C GLY A 192 0.91 1.43 9.52
N ILE A 193 2.02 0.84 9.03
CA ILE A 193 2.96 0.06 9.84
C ILE A 193 3.85 0.96 10.71
N ASN A 194 4.12 2.18 10.24
CA ASN A 194 5.00 3.16 10.89
C ASN A 194 4.25 4.27 11.66
N LEU A 195 2.91 4.20 11.71
CA LEU A 195 2.06 4.99 12.62
C LEU A 195 2.11 4.43 14.04
#